data_AF-A0A2L2NRY9-F1
#
_entry.id   AF-A0A2L2NRY9-F1
#
_cell.length_a   1.000
_cell.length_b   1.000
_cell.length_c   1.000
_cell.angle_alpha   90.00
_cell.angle_beta   90.00
_cell.angle_gamma   90.00
#
_symmetry.space_group_name_H-M   'P 1'
#
loop_
_entity.id
_entity.type
_entity.pdbx_description
1 polymer ?
#
loop_
_entity_poly.entity_id
_entity_poly.type
_entity_poly.pdbx_seq_one_letter_code
_entity_poly.pdbx_strand_id
1 'polypeptide(L)'
;MLSLSDFVNIDTKHIWLQVETAEQEKVWQLSQHHSNAIAIYNAYLNRICLSRLLTWFQSSLQEARLRVEVFPSEENLPSILEIVNGTAIKVGETKIVLVPTETIDIEELCVPQEWVDINSWAADYYIPVQVNLDDDDDCWIRVCGFATHRQLKNQGKYNSSDRTYSLPIEQLTENFTLLFATLGLRWREEVPPEVILSVAKAENLLQTLSDTSIYSPRVHLDIPFVQWAALISNEQWRQQLYNQRLGKEKNTVSTAKKYLSSSIESMNSVSVDSSLIQINLSQWFEKLFAAGWQPIDEVLNSQLGNLAFEFRSFSATSKTGVNGVKLIDLGVQLGGQSLALMLALSQEEDKKTAIIVQVHPTGNNKYLPPNLKIMLLESGNILQQIESRSLDCYIQLNRFKGLSGTSFSIQLTLDNFLMIENFSI
;
A
#
# COMPACT_ATOMS: atom_id res chain seq x y z
N MET A 1 9.51 -1.99 25.85
CA MET A 1 9.89 -2.44 24.49
C MET A 1 11.08 -3.37 24.63
N LEU A 2 11.12 -4.42 23.81
CA LEU A 2 12.32 -5.26 23.66
C LEU A 2 13.25 -4.51 22.69
N SER A 3 14.54 -4.42 23.02
CA SER A 3 15.57 -3.81 22.17
C SER A 3 15.94 -4.74 21.00
N LEU A 4 16.59 -4.23 19.96
CA LEU A 4 17.14 -5.08 18.88
C LEU A 4 18.02 -6.22 19.43
N SER A 5 18.81 -5.94 20.48
CA SER A 5 19.61 -6.96 21.19
C SER A 5 18.76 -8.06 21.83
N ASP A 6 17.56 -7.75 22.31
CA ASP A 6 16.65 -8.74 22.87
C ASP A 6 16.06 -9.62 21.76
N PHE A 7 15.70 -9.05 20.60
CA PHE A 7 15.21 -9.82 19.44
C PHE A 7 16.29 -10.75 18.87
N VAL A 8 17.52 -10.28 18.69
CA VAL A 8 18.65 -11.11 18.21
C VAL A 8 18.93 -12.29 19.15
N ASN A 9 18.76 -12.11 20.46
CA ASN A 9 18.97 -13.17 21.44
C ASN A 9 17.81 -14.17 21.52
N ILE A 10 16.58 -13.75 21.18
CA ILE A 10 15.38 -14.60 21.20
C ILE A 10 15.18 -15.33 19.86
N ASP A 11 15.56 -14.71 18.75
CA ASP A 11 15.33 -15.17 17.39
C ASP A 11 16.64 -15.26 16.60
N THR A 12 17.37 -16.35 16.84
CA THR A 12 18.68 -16.64 16.22
C THR A 12 18.58 -17.19 14.79
N LYS A 13 17.36 -17.45 14.30
CA LYS A 13 17.16 -18.04 12.97
C LYS A 13 17.02 -16.98 11.89
N HIS A 14 16.45 -15.83 12.22
CA HIS A 14 16.28 -14.72 11.30
C HIS A 14 17.48 -13.78 11.31
N ILE A 15 17.67 -13.09 10.19
CA ILE A 15 18.71 -12.07 10.06
C ILE A 15 18.10 -10.74 10.46
N TRP A 16 18.69 -10.11 11.47
CA TRP A 16 18.30 -8.79 11.96
C TRP A 16 19.42 -7.80 11.69
N LEU A 17 19.10 -6.69 11.03
CA LEU A 17 20.06 -5.65 10.71
C LEU A 17 19.52 -4.31 11.21
N GLN A 18 20.32 -3.61 12.02
CA GLN A 18 20.00 -2.26 12.47
C GLN A 18 20.01 -1.29 11.29
N VAL A 19 19.11 -0.30 11.33
CA VAL A 19 19.06 0.81 10.39
C VAL A 19 19.43 2.10 11.12
N GLU A 20 20.53 2.73 10.71
CA GLU A 20 20.99 3.97 11.33
C GLU A 20 20.15 5.18 10.87
N THR A 21 19.82 6.10 11.77
CA THR A 21 19.04 7.32 11.46
C THR A 21 19.69 8.14 10.33
N ALA A 22 21.02 8.26 10.31
CA ALA A 22 21.73 8.96 9.25
C ALA A 22 21.57 8.31 7.86
N GLU A 23 21.44 6.97 7.82
CA GLU A 23 21.15 6.22 6.60
C GLU A 23 19.71 6.51 6.13
N GLN A 24 18.75 6.53 7.06
CA GLN A 24 17.36 6.86 6.77
C GLN A 24 17.21 8.25 6.16
N GLU A 25 17.79 9.28 6.77
CA GLU A 25 17.73 10.65 6.25
C GLU A 25 18.31 10.74 4.83
N LYS A 26 19.47 10.11 4.60
CA LYS A 26 20.10 10.09 3.28
C LYS A 26 19.20 9.41 2.24
N VAL A 27 18.65 8.25 2.56
CA VAL A 27 17.80 7.48 1.64
C VAL A 27 16.46 8.21 1.39
N TRP A 28 15.91 8.87 2.40
CA TRP A 28 14.71 9.70 2.28
C TRP A 28 14.89 10.84 1.28
N GLN A 29 16.00 11.58 1.36
CA GLN A 29 16.32 12.65 0.42
C GLN A 29 16.46 12.12 -1.03
N LEU A 30 17.13 10.98 -1.20
CA LEU A 30 17.30 10.37 -2.51
C LEU A 30 15.97 9.87 -3.12
N SER A 31 14.97 9.59 -2.29
CA SER A 31 13.67 9.03 -2.70
C SER A 31 12.63 10.09 -3.05
N GLN A 32 12.92 11.39 -2.83
CA GLN A 32 11.99 12.48 -3.15
C GLN A 32 11.72 12.65 -4.66
N HIS A 33 12.52 12.02 -5.51
CA HIS A 33 12.41 12.11 -6.97
C HIS A 33 11.42 11.09 -7.57
N HIS A 34 10.18 11.08 -7.08
CA HIS A 34 9.09 10.22 -7.58
C HIS A 34 7.78 11.01 -7.70
N SER A 35 6.83 10.51 -8.49
CA SER A 35 5.69 11.33 -8.94
C SER A 35 4.67 11.68 -7.86
N ASN A 36 4.58 10.86 -6.81
CA ASN A 36 3.60 11.00 -5.73
C ASN A 36 4.14 10.42 -4.41
N ALA A 37 3.45 10.73 -3.31
CA ALA A 37 3.88 10.36 -1.96
C ALA A 37 4.07 8.84 -1.76
N ILE A 38 3.26 8.01 -2.44
CA ILE A 38 3.35 6.56 -2.35
C ILE A 38 4.59 6.06 -3.07
N ALA A 39 4.85 6.56 -4.28
CA ALA A 39 6.04 6.20 -5.03
C ALA A 39 7.31 6.67 -4.31
N ILE A 40 7.28 7.86 -3.68
CA ILE A 40 8.36 8.34 -2.80
C ILE A 40 8.59 7.37 -1.64
N TYR A 41 7.52 6.95 -0.96
CA TYR A 41 7.63 6.06 0.19
C TYR A 41 8.04 4.63 -0.19
N ASN A 42 7.47 4.10 -1.26
CA ASN A 42 7.86 2.81 -1.85
C ASN A 42 9.35 2.82 -2.20
N ALA A 43 9.84 3.89 -2.83
CA ALA A 43 11.25 4.02 -3.14
C ALA A 43 12.12 4.12 -1.89
N TYR A 44 11.68 4.86 -0.88
CA TYR A 44 12.37 4.98 0.41
C TYR A 44 12.55 3.62 1.10
N LEU A 45 11.44 2.91 1.31
CA LEU A 45 11.41 1.61 1.98
C LEU A 45 12.28 0.58 1.24
N ASN A 46 12.14 0.51 -0.09
CA ASN A 46 12.93 -0.38 -0.93
C ASN A 46 14.42 -0.07 -0.89
N ARG A 47 14.81 1.20 -0.82
CA ARG A 47 16.22 1.58 -0.81
C ARG A 47 16.88 1.32 0.54
N ILE A 48 16.18 1.51 1.66
CA ILE A 48 16.68 1.08 2.97
C ILE A 48 16.91 -0.43 2.97
N CYS A 49 15.90 -1.19 2.53
CA CYS A 49 16.00 -2.64 2.44
C CYS A 49 17.18 -3.08 1.55
N LEU A 50 17.31 -2.47 0.36
CA LEU A 50 18.37 -2.76 -0.58
C LEU A 50 19.76 -2.41 -0.04
N SER A 51 19.97 -1.23 0.55
CA SER A 51 21.30 -0.81 1.04
C SER A 51 21.82 -1.73 2.13
N ARG A 52 20.97 -2.08 3.10
CA ARG A 52 21.31 -2.98 4.20
C ARG A 52 21.62 -4.38 3.70
N LEU A 53 20.74 -4.93 2.87
CA LEU A 53 20.92 -6.31 2.39
C LEU A 53 22.03 -6.43 1.36
N LEU A 54 22.25 -5.42 0.51
CA LEU A 54 23.39 -5.40 -0.40
C LEU A 54 24.71 -5.50 0.38
N THR A 55 24.85 -4.70 1.45
CA THR A 55 26.03 -4.72 2.33
C THR A 55 26.19 -6.08 3.03
N TRP A 56 25.09 -6.65 3.53
CA TRP A 56 25.08 -7.96 4.16
C TRP A 56 25.49 -9.07 3.17
N PHE A 57 24.88 -9.14 1.98
CA PHE A 57 25.22 -10.11 0.94
C PHE A 57 26.68 -10.00 0.48
N GLN A 58 27.20 -8.78 0.30
CA GLN A 58 28.60 -8.56 -0.06
C GLN A 58 29.56 -9.10 1.01
N SER A 59 29.22 -8.89 2.28
CA SER A 59 30.02 -9.39 3.42
C SER A 59 29.95 -10.91 3.51
N SER A 60 28.75 -11.50 3.39
CA SER A 60 28.56 -12.95 3.45
C SER A 60 29.21 -13.72 2.29
N LEU A 61 29.42 -13.07 1.14
CA LEU A 61 29.99 -13.69 -0.06
C LEU A 61 31.45 -13.32 -0.33
N GLN A 62 32.11 -12.64 0.62
CA GLN A 62 33.47 -12.14 0.45
C GLN A 62 34.48 -13.25 0.11
N GLU A 63 34.35 -14.42 0.75
CA GLU A 63 35.23 -15.58 0.52
C GLU A 63 34.98 -16.24 -0.85
N ALA A 64 33.73 -16.27 -1.30
CA ALA A 64 33.32 -16.86 -2.58
C ALA A 64 33.74 -16.00 -3.79
N ARG A 65 34.20 -14.75 -3.56
CA ARG A 65 34.57 -13.78 -4.60
C ARG A 65 33.47 -13.52 -5.63
N LEU A 66 32.21 -13.75 -5.26
CA LEU A 66 31.05 -13.43 -6.07
C LEU A 66 30.70 -11.96 -5.89
N ARG A 67 30.47 -11.26 -6.99
CA ARG A 67 30.05 -9.87 -6.96
C ARG A 67 28.53 -9.80 -6.83
N VAL A 68 28.08 -8.90 -5.96
CA VAL A 68 26.67 -8.57 -5.77
C VAL A 68 26.40 -7.22 -6.43
N GLU A 69 25.45 -7.18 -7.34
CA GLU A 69 25.12 -6.00 -8.14
C GLU A 69 23.61 -5.72 -8.11
N VAL A 70 23.22 -4.45 -8.17
CA VAL A 70 21.81 -4.04 -8.24
C VAL A 70 21.29 -4.26 -9.66
N PHE A 71 20.10 -4.83 -9.77
CA PHE A 71 19.40 -5.01 -11.05
C PHE A 71 18.30 -3.96 -11.24
N PRO A 72 18.16 -3.41 -12.46
CA PRO A 72 19.08 -3.54 -13.60
C PRO A 72 20.37 -2.73 -13.41
N SER A 73 20.30 -1.61 -12.69
CA SER A 73 21.42 -0.79 -12.24
C SER A 73 20.93 0.22 -11.18
N GLU A 74 21.83 0.82 -10.41
CA GLU A 74 21.50 1.93 -9.49
C GLU A 74 20.86 3.13 -10.20
N GLU A 75 21.31 3.44 -11.41
CA GLU A 75 20.80 4.55 -12.22
C GLU A 75 19.35 4.31 -12.67
N ASN A 76 19.03 3.07 -13.05
CA ASN A 76 17.73 2.71 -13.59
C ASN A 76 16.71 2.30 -12.53
N LEU A 77 17.14 2.04 -11.30
CA LEU A 77 16.29 1.59 -10.19
C LEU A 77 15.09 2.51 -9.90
N PRO A 78 15.22 3.86 -9.91
CA PRO A 78 14.08 4.75 -9.64
C PRO A 78 12.89 4.52 -10.57
N SER A 79 13.14 4.18 -11.84
CA SER A 79 12.08 3.89 -12.81
C SER A 79 11.24 2.65 -12.47
N ILE A 80 11.81 1.69 -11.72
CA ILE A 80 11.09 0.51 -11.21
C ILE A 80 10.34 0.87 -9.93
N LEU A 81 11.00 1.58 -9.01
CA LEU A 81 10.43 1.97 -7.71
C LEU A 81 9.27 2.96 -7.81
N GLU A 82 9.17 3.67 -8.93
CA GLU A 82 8.00 4.48 -9.27
C GLU A 82 6.70 3.65 -9.38
N ILE A 83 6.80 2.38 -9.77
CA ILE A 83 5.64 1.60 -10.22
C ILE A 83 5.48 0.22 -9.55
N VAL A 84 6.54 -0.33 -8.95
CA VAL A 84 6.55 -1.69 -8.41
C VAL A 84 7.28 -1.71 -7.05
N ASN A 85 6.70 -2.40 -6.06
CA ASN A 85 7.38 -2.70 -4.80
C ASN A 85 8.40 -3.83 -5.01
N GLY A 86 9.56 -3.74 -4.38
CA GLY A 86 10.64 -4.72 -4.45
C GLY A 86 11.83 -4.22 -5.26
N THR A 87 12.99 -4.77 -4.93
CA THR A 87 14.26 -4.54 -5.65
C THR A 87 14.89 -5.88 -5.98
N ALA A 88 15.77 -5.90 -6.99
CA ALA A 88 16.49 -7.11 -7.32
C ALA A 88 18.00 -6.89 -7.26
N ILE A 89 18.70 -7.91 -6.80
CA ILE A 89 20.16 -8.02 -6.87
C ILE A 89 20.55 -9.23 -7.71
N LYS A 90 21.74 -9.16 -8.30
CA LYS A 90 22.39 -10.26 -9.02
C LYS A 90 23.61 -10.72 -8.25
N VAL A 91 23.74 -12.04 -8.11
CA VAL A 91 24.91 -12.73 -7.57
C VAL A 91 25.37 -13.73 -8.62
N GLY A 92 26.36 -13.33 -9.42
CA GLY A 92 26.67 -14.02 -10.67
C GLY A 92 25.44 -14.08 -11.59
N GLU A 93 25.04 -15.28 -12.01
CA GLU A 93 23.85 -15.50 -12.86
C GLU A 93 22.53 -15.56 -12.07
N THR A 94 22.59 -15.62 -10.73
CA THR A 94 21.40 -15.76 -9.88
C THR A 94 20.79 -14.40 -9.63
N LYS A 95 19.48 -14.26 -9.83
CA LYS A 95 18.74 -13.07 -9.45
C LYS A 95 17.93 -13.31 -8.19
N ILE A 96 17.98 -12.37 -7.25
CA ILE A 96 17.28 -12.42 -5.98
C ILE A 96 16.44 -11.15 -5.86
N VAL A 97 15.14 -11.29 -5.59
CA VAL A 97 14.23 -10.17 -5.34
C VAL A 97 14.01 -10.00 -3.85
N LEU A 98 14.19 -8.78 -3.37
CA LEU A 98 13.93 -8.34 -2.00
C LEU A 98 12.59 -7.62 -1.99
N VAL A 99 11.66 -8.04 -1.13
CA VAL A 99 10.32 -7.46 -1.05
C VAL A 99 10.08 -6.93 0.35
N PRO A 100 10.20 -5.61 0.56
CA PRO A 100 10.00 -5.04 1.88
C PRO A 100 8.51 -4.89 2.24
N THR A 101 8.23 -4.96 3.54
CA THR A 101 6.95 -4.64 4.16
C THR A 101 7.15 -4.11 5.58
N GLU A 102 6.27 -3.23 6.03
CA GLU A 102 6.23 -2.73 7.41
C GLU A 102 5.14 -3.40 8.25
N THR A 103 4.48 -4.42 7.69
CA THR A 103 3.52 -5.23 8.44
C THR A 103 4.21 -5.91 9.64
N ILE A 104 3.74 -5.61 10.85
CA ILE A 104 4.29 -6.13 12.11
C ILE A 104 4.11 -7.67 12.21
N ASP A 105 2.93 -8.16 11.83
CA ASP A 105 2.60 -9.58 11.81
C ASP A 105 2.61 -10.07 10.36
N ILE A 106 3.82 -10.29 9.81
CA ILE A 106 3.96 -10.79 8.44
C ILE A 106 3.52 -12.27 8.38
N GLU A 107 2.36 -12.54 7.79
CA GLU A 107 1.81 -13.89 7.62
C GLU A 107 2.18 -14.51 6.25
N GLU A 108 2.34 -13.67 5.22
CA GLU A 108 2.64 -14.13 3.86
C GLU A 108 3.73 -13.27 3.20
N LEU A 109 4.60 -13.91 2.42
CA LEU A 109 5.42 -13.25 1.40
C LEU A 109 4.52 -12.86 0.24
N CYS A 110 4.43 -11.56 -0.06
CA CYS A 110 3.60 -11.01 -1.14
C CYS A 110 4.46 -10.43 -2.26
N VAL A 111 4.58 -11.14 -3.39
CA VAL A 111 5.45 -10.76 -4.52
C VAL A 111 4.63 -10.19 -5.67
N PRO A 112 4.90 -8.93 -6.10
CA PRO A 112 4.33 -8.36 -7.32
C PRO A 112 4.52 -9.25 -8.55
N GLN A 113 3.46 -9.42 -9.34
CA GLN A 113 3.46 -10.26 -10.54
C GLN A 113 4.59 -9.93 -11.52
N GLU A 114 5.02 -8.66 -11.59
CA GLU A 114 6.12 -8.18 -12.42
C GLU A 114 7.44 -8.89 -12.10
N TRP A 115 7.69 -9.19 -10.82
CA TRP A 115 8.90 -9.92 -10.41
C TRP A 115 8.83 -11.41 -10.68
N VAL A 116 7.66 -11.96 -11.02
CA VAL A 116 7.43 -13.40 -11.20
C VAL A 116 7.21 -13.76 -12.67
N ASP A 117 6.33 -13.03 -13.36
CA ASP A 117 5.81 -13.40 -14.68
C ASP A 117 6.43 -12.60 -15.85
N ILE A 118 7.34 -11.66 -15.59
CA ILE A 118 8.12 -10.99 -16.64
C ILE A 118 9.45 -11.73 -16.78
N ASN A 119 9.72 -12.36 -17.93
CA ASN A 119 10.88 -13.23 -18.13
C ASN A 119 12.22 -12.55 -17.77
N SER A 120 12.41 -11.32 -18.25
CA SER A 120 13.60 -10.51 -17.98
C SER A 120 13.74 -10.08 -16.53
N TRP A 121 12.66 -10.02 -15.75
CA TRP A 121 12.65 -9.58 -14.35
C TRP A 121 12.60 -10.74 -13.36
N ALA A 122 12.00 -11.87 -13.74
CA ALA A 122 11.86 -13.09 -12.96
C ALA A 122 13.17 -13.45 -12.26
N ALA A 123 13.07 -13.61 -10.94
CA ALA A 123 14.19 -13.98 -10.07
C ALA A 123 14.16 -15.47 -9.73
N ASP A 124 15.30 -16.01 -9.31
CA ASP A 124 15.41 -17.39 -8.83
C ASP A 124 14.93 -17.50 -7.38
N TYR A 125 15.17 -16.46 -6.58
CA TYR A 125 14.78 -16.36 -5.18
C TYR A 125 14.05 -15.05 -4.85
N TYR A 126 13.18 -15.13 -3.84
CA TYR A 126 12.37 -14.03 -3.33
C TYR A 126 12.46 -14.01 -1.81
N ILE A 127 12.75 -12.84 -1.26
CA ILE A 127 13.04 -12.65 0.16
C ILE A 127 12.05 -11.62 0.70
N PRO A 128 11.14 -11.98 1.62
CA PRO A 128 10.39 -10.98 2.37
C PRO A 128 11.30 -10.31 3.37
N VAL A 129 11.20 -9.00 3.46
CA VAL A 129 11.98 -8.20 4.38
C VAL A 129 11.00 -7.38 5.21
N GLN A 130 10.89 -7.71 6.49
CA GLN A 130 10.15 -6.89 7.41
C GLN A 130 11.01 -5.69 7.80
N VAL A 131 10.40 -4.52 7.86
CA VAL A 131 11.08 -3.26 8.12
C VAL A 131 10.35 -2.54 9.25
N ASN A 132 11.10 -2.09 10.26
CA ASN A 132 10.63 -1.20 11.31
C ASN A 132 11.48 0.08 11.26
N LEU A 133 10.81 1.22 11.04
CA LEU A 133 11.41 2.55 10.98
C LEU A 133 10.77 3.49 12.02
N ASP A 134 10.30 2.95 13.14
CA ASP A 134 9.70 3.72 14.22
C ASP A 134 10.69 4.72 14.82
N ASP A 135 10.21 5.87 15.31
CA ASP A 135 11.00 7.03 15.78
C ASP A 135 11.87 6.79 17.05
N ASP A 136 11.93 5.55 17.56
CA ASP A 136 12.80 5.17 18.67
C ASP A 136 14.12 4.56 18.13
N ASP A 137 15.23 4.62 18.89
CA ASP A 137 16.60 4.18 18.51
C ASP A 137 16.74 2.67 18.10
N ASP A 138 15.63 1.97 17.90
CA ASP A 138 15.50 0.55 17.58
C ASP A 138 15.00 0.30 16.14
N CYS A 139 15.35 1.13 15.15
CA CYS A 139 15.03 0.85 13.75
C CYS A 139 15.78 -0.41 13.23
N TRP A 140 15.07 -1.33 12.59
CA TRP A 140 15.65 -2.59 12.11
C TRP A 140 14.97 -3.12 10.85
N ILE A 141 15.68 -4.00 10.15
CA ILE A 141 15.09 -4.90 9.17
C ILE A 141 15.30 -6.36 9.58
N ARG A 142 14.30 -7.18 9.32
CA ARG A 142 14.30 -8.63 9.59
C ARG A 142 14.07 -9.40 8.30
N VAL A 143 14.90 -10.41 8.07
CA VAL A 143 14.75 -11.35 6.96
C VAL A 143 14.26 -12.69 7.47
N CYS A 144 13.03 -13.05 7.10
CA CYS A 144 12.35 -14.24 7.62
C CYS A 144 12.70 -15.54 6.88
N GLY A 145 13.35 -15.47 5.72
CA GLY A 145 13.65 -16.63 4.89
C GLY A 145 13.61 -16.28 3.41
N PHE A 146 13.49 -17.31 2.57
CA PHE A 146 13.34 -17.13 1.13
C PHE A 146 12.44 -18.18 0.50
N ALA A 147 11.85 -17.83 -0.64
CA ALA A 147 11.16 -18.73 -1.54
C ALA A 147 11.87 -18.77 -2.89
N THR A 148 11.78 -19.90 -3.60
CA THR A 148 12.16 -20.00 -5.00
C THR A 148 11.02 -19.56 -5.91
N HIS A 149 11.33 -19.16 -7.13
CA HIS A 149 10.31 -18.93 -8.17
C HIS A 149 9.39 -20.13 -8.36
N ARG A 150 9.98 -21.33 -8.38
CA ARG A 150 9.24 -22.58 -8.50
C ARG A 150 8.25 -22.81 -7.36
N GLN A 151 8.62 -22.47 -6.13
CA GLN A 151 7.69 -22.52 -4.99
C GLN A 151 6.56 -21.51 -5.16
N LEU A 152 6.86 -20.24 -5.50
CA LEU A 152 5.82 -19.22 -5.71
C LEU A 152 4.83 -19.61 -6.81
N LYS A 153 5.29 -20.14 -7.94
CA LYS A 153 4.41 -20.55 -9.06
C LYS A 153 3.54 -21.76 -8.74
N ASN A 154 4.06 -22.74 -8.01
CA ASN A 154 3.39 -24.02 -7.80
C ASN A 154 2.60 -24.09 -6.48
N GLN A 155 2.98 -23.29 -5.48
CA GLN A 155 2.43 -23.35 -4.12
C GLN A 155 1.82 -22.00 -3.68
N GLY A 156 2.23 -20.90 -4.32
CA GLY A 156 1.70 -19.57 -4.02
C GLY A 156 0.28 -19.38 -4.56
N LYS A 157 -0.46 -18.48 -3.90
CA LYS A 157 -1.80 -18.05 -4.32
C LYS A 157 -1.67 -16.77 -5.14
N TYR A 158 -2.23 -16.76 -6.35
CA TYR A 158 -2.26 -15.55 -7.16
C TYR A 158 -3.54 -14.75 -6.90
N ASN A 159 -3.40 -13.49 -6.49
CA ASN A 159 -4.48 -12.52 -6.42
C ASN A 159 -4.49 -11.64 -7.67
N SER A 160 -5.55 -11.75 -8.47
CA SER A 160 -5.70 -10.98 -9.71
C SER A 160 -6.06 -9.51 -9.48
N SER A 161 -6.63 -9.15 -8.33
CA SER A 161 -7.09 -7.77 -8.08
C SER A 161 -5.92 -6.80 -7.87
N ASP A 162 -4.85 -7.28 -7.25
CA ASP A 162 -3.63 -6.51 -6.98
C ASP A 162 -2.39 -7.01 -7.75
N ARG A 163 -2.56 -8.07 -8.55
CA ARG A 163 -1.50 -8.74 -9.32
C ARG A 163 -0.34 -9.16 -8.42
N THR A 164 -0.62 -9.98 -7.42
CA THR A 164 0.37 -10.42 -6.42
C THR A 164 0.30 -11.92 -6.21
N TYR A 165 1.46 -12.56 -6.09
CA TYR A 165 1.58 -13.93 -5.60
C TYR A 165 1.84 -13.90 -4.10
N SER A 166 1.06 -14.62 -3.31
CA SER A 166 1.30 -14.77 -1.89
C SER A 166 1.72 -16.19 -1.50
N LEU A 167 2.62 -16.32 -0.54
CA LEU A 167 3.07 -17.59 0.02
C LEU A 167 3.21 -17.46 1.54
N PRO A 168 2.59 -18.33 2.35
CA PRO A 168 2.71 -18.26 3.81
C PRO A 168 4.16 -18.31 4.28
N ILE A 169 4.49 -17.51 5.30
CA ILE A 169 5.87 -17.41 5.79
C ILE A 169 6.40 -18.74 6.33
N GLU A 170 5.52 -19.62 6.83
CA GLU A 170 5.88 -20.95 7.35
C GLU A 170 6.34 -21.91 6.25
N GLN A 171 6.10 -21.57 4.98
CA GLN A 171 6.56 -22.35 3.83
C GLN A 171 7.92 -21.86 3.30
N LEU A 172 8.47 -20.77 3.86
CA LEU A 172 9.76 -20.23 3.45
C LEU A 172 10.91 -21.07 4.00
N THR A 173 12.02 -21.05 3.29
CA THR A 173 13.26 -21.62 3.78
C THR A 173 14.02 -20.58 4.61
N GLU A 174 14.15 -20.82 5.92
CA GLU A 174 14.86 -19.91 6.84
C GLU A 174 16.40 -20.00 6.70
N ASN A 175 16.93 -21.14 6.24
CA ASN A 175 18.37 -21.39 6.23
C ASN A 175 19.08 -20.76 5.01
N PHE A 176 19.60 -19.55 5.18
CA PHE A 176 20.36 -18.82 4.15
C PHE A 176 21.65 -19.51 3.67
N THR A 177 22.21 -20.44 4.45
CA THR A 177 23.33 -21.28 3.96
C THR A 177 22.90 -22.07 2.73
N LEU A 178 21.64 -22.53 2.69
CA LEU A 178 21.11 -23.23 1.53
C LEU A 178 21.00 -22.31 0.31
N LEU A 179 20.58 -21.05 0.49
CA LEU A 179 20.56 -20.07 -0.59
C LEU A 179 21.96 -19.92 -1.19
N PHE A 180 22.98 -19.69 -0.36
CA PHE A 180 24.36 -19.54 -0.85
C PHE A 180 24.90 -20.80 -1.52
N ALA A 181 24.62 -21.98 -0.95
CA ALA A 181 25.03 -23.26 -1.54
C ALA A 181 24.35 -23.59 -2.87
N THR A 182 23.22 -22.93 -3.17
CA THR A 182 22.42 -23.18 -4.38
C THR A 182 22.48 -22.04 -5.39
N LEU A 183 23.34 -21.04 -5.18
CA LEU A 183 23.64 -20.00 -6.18
C LEU A 183 24.12 -20.64 -7.50
N GLY A 184 23.62 -20.12 -8.61
CA GLY A 184 23.90 -20.61 -9.96
C GLY A 184 22.99 -21.74 -10.44
N LEU A 185 22.17 -22.31 -9.55
CA LEU A 185 21.12 -23.25 -9.94
C LEU A 185 19.89 -22.47 -10.44
N ARG A 186 19.27 -22.99 -11.50
CA ARG A 186 18.07 -22.38 -12.09
C ARG A 186 16.82 -22.92 -11.40
N TRP A 187 16.24 -22.11 -10.51
CA TRP A 187 15.02 -22.45 -9.75
C TRP A 187 13.75 -21.82 -10.32
N ARG A 188 13.83 -21.32 -11.56
CA ARG A 188 12.71 -20.73 -12.29
C ARG A 188 11.92 -21.77 -13.06
N GLU A 189 10.60 -21.69 -12.93
CA GLU A 189 9.68 -22.30 -13.88
C GLU A 189 9.79 -21.57 -15.22
N GLU A 190 9.27 -22.17 -16.30
CA GLU A 190 9.28 -21.53 -17.61
C GLU A 190 8.37 -20.28 -17.60
N VAL A 191 8.96 -19.11 -17.84
CA VAL A 191 8.25 -17.84 -17.99
C VAL A 191 8.18 -17.51 -19.47
N PRO A 192 6.98 -17.34 -20.06
CA PRO A 192 6.86 -16.99 -21.47
C PRO A 192 7.63 -15.71 -21.82
N PRO A 193 8.23 -15.62 -23.02
CA PRO A 193 8.89 -14.40 -23.46
C PRO A 193 7.88 -13.24 -23.53
N GLU A 194 8.35 -12.02 -23.31
CA GLU A 194 7.51 -10.83 -23.34
C GLU A 194 6.91 -10.60 -24.73
N VAL A 195 5.68 -10.09 -24.75
CA VAL A 195 5.02 -9.69 -25.99
C VAL A 195 5.68 -8.42 -26.53
N ILE A 196 5.84 -8.34 -27.85
CA ILE A 196 6.36 -7.14 -28.51
C ILE A 196 5.20 -6.16 -28.72
N LEU A 197 5.24 -5.00 -28.06
CA LEU A 197 4.32 -3.91 -28.33
C LEU A 197 4.74 -3.15 -29.59
N SER A 198 3.77 -2.69 -30.37
CA SER A 198 4.03 -1.68 -31.39
C SER A 198 4.31 -0.32 -30.73
N VAL A 199 5.12 0.51 -31.37
CA VAL A 199 5.45 1.87 -30.88
C VAL A 199 4.18 2.68 -30.59
N ALA A 200 3.21 2.69 -31.52
CA ALA A 200 1.95 3.41 -31.33
C ALA A 200 1.15 2.92 -30.11
N LYS A 201 1.19 1.62 -29.80
CA LYS A 201 0.51 1.07 -28.63
C LYS A 201 1.25 1.42 -27.34
N ALA A 202 2.58 1.37 -27.35
CA ALA A 202 3.40 1.81 -26.23
C ALA A 202 3.17 3.29 -25.92
N GLU A 203 3.16 4.17 -26.94
CA GLU A 203 2.88 5.60 -26.79
C GLU A 203 1.51 5.88 -26.18
N ASN A 204 0.47 5.15 -26.61
CA ASN A 204 -0.87 5.27 -26.01
C ASN A 204 -0.88 4.88 -24.52
N LEU A 205 -0.22 3.77 -24.18
CA LEU A 205 -0.10 3.33 -22.79
C LEU A 205 0.69 4.35 -21.94
N LEU A 206 1.78 4.90 -22.47
CA LEU A 206 2.58 5.94 -21.79
C LEU A 206 1.72 7.18 -21.52
N GLN A 207 0.96 7.64 -22.52
CA GLN A 207 0.08 8.80 -22.35
C GLN A 207 -0.97 8.54 -21.26
N THR A 208 -1.62 7.38 -21.25
CA THR A 208 -2.61 7.01 -20.23
C THR A 208 -1.97 6.91 -18.84
N LEU A 209 -0.84 6.22 -18.71
CA LEU A 209 -0.22 5.92 -17.41
C LEU A 209 0.65 7.07 -16.87
N SER A 210 0.89 8.12 -17.66
CA SER A 210 1.64 9.31 -17.24
C SER A 210 0.88 10.18 -16.24
N ASP A 211 -0.44 10.01 -16.12
CA ASP A 211 -1.26 10.76 -15.18
C ASP A 211 -0.88 10.41 -13.74
N THR A 212 -0.43 11.42 -12.98
CA THR A 212 0.02 11.26 -11.60
C THR A 212 -1.13 11.07 -10.60
N SER A 213 -2.38 11.31 -11.03
CA SER A 213 -3.56 10.91 -10.25
C SER A 213 -3.73 9.38 -10.21
N ILE A 214 -3.12 8.66 -11.16
CA ILE A 214 -3.04 7.20 -11.13
C ILE A 214 -1.94 6.82 -10.12
N TYR A 215 -2.38 6.48 -8.91
CA TYR A 215 -1.49 6.10 -7.81
C TYR A 215 -0.79 4.75 -8.04
N SER A 216 -1.45 3.79 -8.71
CA SER A 216 -0.90 2.46 -8.98
C SER A 216 -1.07 2.06 -10.46
N PRO A 217 -0.13 2.46 -11.34
CA PRO A 217 -0.18 2.14 -12.77
C PRO A 217 -0.32 0.64 -13.08
N ARG A 218 0.22 -0.21 -12.20
CA ARG A 218 0.25 -1.66 -12.35
C ARG A 218 -1.13 -2.34 -12.33
N VAL A 219 -2.13 -1.76 -11.67
CA VAL A 219 -3.49 -2.33 -11.53
C VAL A 219 -4.54 -1.56 -12.32
N HIS A 220 -4.13 -0.80 -13.35
CA HIS A 220 -5.08 -0.09 -14.21
C HIS A 220 -6.04 -1.07 -14.89
N LEU A 221 -7.35 -0.88 -14.66
CA LEU A 221 -8.41 -1.83 -15.04
C LEU A 221 -8.41 -2.17 -16.53
N ASP A 222 -8.20 -1.16 -17.38
CA ASP A 222 -8.29 -1.33 -18.84
C ASP A 222 -7.00 -1.86 -19.50
N ILE A 223 -5.94 -2.15 -18.73
CA ILE A 223 -4.64 -2.54 -19.27
C ILE A 223 -4.30 -3.97 -18.85
N PRO A 224 -4.39 -4.96 -19.76
CA PRO A 224 -4.01 -6.34 -19.47
C PRO A 224 -2.55 -6.45 -19.03
N PHE A 225 -2.25 -7.37 -18.09
CA PHE A 225 -0.90 -7.57 -17.57
C PHE A 225 0.14 -7.78 -18.67
N VAL A 226 -0.19 -8.52 -19.74
CA VAL A 226 0.74 -8.77 -20.86
C VAL A 226 1.20 -7.46 -21.54
N GLN A 227 0.32 -6.47 -21.64
CA GLN A 227 0.66 -5.16 -22.22
C GLN A 227 1.47 -4.32 -21.23
N TRP A 228 1.08 -4.34 -19.96
CA TRP A 228 1.82 -3.70 -18.88
C TRP A 228 3.26 -4.24 -18.80
N ALA A 229 3.41 -5.56 -18.70
CA ALA A 229 4.68 -6.29 -18.66
C ALA A 229 5.58 -5.92 -19.86
N ALA A 230 5.02 -5.92 -21.07
CA ALA A 230 5.76 -5.56 -22.27
C ALA A 230 6.21 -4.08 -22.28
N LEU A 231 5.42 -3.17 -21.70
CA LEU A 231 5.77 -1.77 -21.58
C LEU A 231 6.94 -1.58 -20.60
N ILE A 232 6.84 -2.14 -19.40
CA ILE A 232 7.79 -1.88 -18.32
C ILE A 232 9.07 -2.71 -18.42
N SER A 233 9.05 -3.86 -19.08
CA SER A 233 10.26 -4.66 -19.35
C SER A 233 11.19 -3.96 -20.34
N ASN A 234 10.65 -3.13 -21.24
CA ASN A 234 11.43 -2.25 -22.09
C ASN A 234 11.96 -1.05 -21.29
N GLU A 235 13.28 -0.97 -21.15
CA GLU A 235 13.95 0.09 -20.39
C GLU A 235 13.64 1.49 -20.91
N GLN A 236 13.60 1.69 -22.24
CA GLN A 236 13.36 3.01 -22.82
C GLN A 236 11.95 3.51 -22.50
N TRP A 237 10.94 2.65 -22.66
CA TRP A 237 9.55 3.01 -22.35
C TRP A 237 9.33 3.18 -20.86
N ARG A 238 9.93 2.33 -20.01
CA ARG A 238 9.86 2.49 -18.55
C ARG A 238 10.46 3.83 -18.10
N GLN A 239 11.60 4.23 -18.68
CA GLN A 239 12.22 5.52 -18.40
C GLN A 239 11.37 6.71 -18.90
N GLN A 240 10.77 6.58 -20.08
CA GLN A 240 9.81 7.59 -20.58
C GLN A 240 8.61 7.73 -19.64
N LEU A 241 8.02 6.62 -19.19
CA LEU A 241 6.91 6.65 -18.23
C LEU A 241 7.31 7.37 -16.94
N TYR A 242 8.47 6.99 -16.37
CA TYR A 242 9.00 7.62 -15.17
C TYR A 242 9.20 9.14 -15.35
N ASN A 243 9.82 9.57 -16.46
CA ASN A 243 10.06 11.00 -16.72
C ASN A 243 8.78 11.79 -16.97
N GLN A 244 7.79 11.21 -17.67
CA GLN A 244 6.50 11.84 -17.91
C GLN A 244 5.71 12.01 -16.60
N ARG A 245 5.71 10.99 -15.74
CA ARG A 245 5.09 11.05 -14.40
C ARG A 245 5.77 12.06 -13.49
N LEU A 246 7.08 12.28 -13.63
CA LEU A 246 7.81 13.35 -12.93
C LEU A 246 7.55 14.76 -13.50
N GLY A 247 6.81 14.88 -14.61
CA GLY A 247 6.57 16.16 -15.28
C GLY A 247 7.79 16.73 -15.99
N LYS A 248 8.85 15.93 -16.20
CA LYS A 248 10.10 16.35 -16.88
C LYS A 248 9.95 16.43 -18.40
N GLU A 249 8.97 15.75 -18.99
CA GLU A 249 8.64 15.81 -20.42
C GLU A 249 7.26 16.46 -20.66
N LYS A 250 7.15 17.78 -20.49
CA LYS A 250 6.03 18.57 -21.03
C LYS A 250 6.51 19.42 -22.20
N ASN A 251 6.48 18.86 -23.40
CA ASN A 251 6.33 19.50 -24.73
C ASN A 251 6.16 18.32 -25.72
N THR A 252 5.04 18.08 -26.39
CA THR A 252 4.23 18.94 -27.27
C THR A 252 2.97 18.09 -27.54
N VAL A 253 1.73 18.49 -27.26
CA VAL A 253 0.84 19.28 -28.15
C VAL A 253 -0.38 19.68 -27.32
N SER A 254 -0.66 20.98 -27.32
CA SER A 254 -1.91 21.59 -26.90
C SER A 254 -3.04 21.29 -27.89
N THR A 255 -4.13 20.63 -27.45
CA THR A 255 -5.50 20.77 -27.99
C THR A 255 -6.46 20.19 -26.93
N ALA A 256 -7.54 20.80 -26.44
CA ALA A 256 -8.13 22.12 -26.56
C ALA A 256 -9.09 22.35 -25.38
N LYS A 257 -9.27 23.63 -25.04
CA LYS A 257 -10.40 24.16 -24.26
C LYS A 257 -11.76 23.67 -24.79
N LYS A 258 -12.57 23.10 -23.90
CA LYS A 258 -14.05 23.18 -23.84
C LYS A 258 -14.41 22.55 -22.48
N TYR A 259 -14.87 23.27 -21.46
CA TYR A 259 -16.00 24.19 -21.42
C TYR A 259 -15.71 25.35 -20.45
N LEU A 260 -16.04 26.57 -20.89
CA LEU A 260 -16.03 27.77 -20.04
C LEU A 260 -17.24 27.79 -19.09
N SER A 261 -16.92 28.08 -17.83
CA SER A 261 -17.60 28.97 -16.88
C SER A 261 -18.90 29.67 -17.28
N SER A 262 -19.91 29.53 -16.42
CA SER A 262 -20.82 30.59 -15.91
C SER A 262 -21.66 29.91 -14.79
N SER A 263 -21.74 30.36 -13.55
CA SER A 263 -21.89 31.73 -13.04
C SER A 263 -21.51 31.78 -11.55
N ILE A 264 -21.03 32.94 -11.10
CA ILE A 264 -20.70 33.27 -9.71
C ILE A 264 -21.95 33.80 -8.98
N GLU A 265 -22.02 33.45 -7.70
CA GLU A 265 -22.75 34.08 -6.57
C GLU A 265 -24.28 34.17 -6.57
N SER A 266 -24.90 33.42 -5.65
CA SER A 266 -25.87 34.00 -4.70
C SER A 266 -26.19 33.04 -3.53
N MET A 267 -26.04 33.56 -2.31
CA MET A 267 -26.82 33.27 -1.08
C MET A 267 -26.40 32.12 -0.14
N ASN A 268 -25.87 32.59 1.00
CA ASN A 268 -26.26 32.30 2.38
C ASN A 268 -26.11 30.88 2.98
N SER A 269 -25.31 30.88 4.06
CA SER A 269 -25.34 30.01 5.24
C SER A 269 -26.63 29.19 5.42
N VAL A 270 -26.51 27.87 5.26
CA VAL A 270 -27.39 26.89 5.89
C VAL A 270 -26.51 25.74 6.38
N SER A 271 -26.30 25.72 7.69
CA SER A 271 -25.90 24.53 8.44
C SER A 271 -27.01 23.48 8.30
N VAL A 272 -26.73 22.35 7.67
CA VAL A 272 -27.69 21.24 7.60
C VAL A 272 -27.41 20.28 8.74
N ASP A 273 -28.32 20.32 9.70
CA ASP A 273 -28.51 19.39 10.81
C ASP A 273 -28.77 17.97 10.25
N SER A 274 -27.86 17.02 10.50
CA SER A 274 -27.96 15.63 10.00
C SER A 274 -28.49 14.64 11.06
N SER A 275 -29.05 15.14 12.17
CA SER A 275 -29.28 14.38 13.41
C SER A 275 -30.48 13.40 13.44
N LEU A 276 -31.11 13.01 12.32
CA LEU A 276 -32.32 12.16 12.35
C LEU A 276 -32.34 10.93 11.42
N ILE A 277 -31.26 10.61 10.70
CA ILE A 277 -31.23 9.46 9.80
C ILE A 277 -30.47 8.31 10.45
N GLN A 278 -31.19 7.26 10.89
CA GLN A 278 -30.59 6.02 11.35
C GLN A 278 -30.18 5.17 10.14
N ILE A 279 -28.90 4.84 10.04
CA ILE A 279 -28.30 4.10 8.93
C ILE A 279 -28.36 2.60 9.21
N ASN A 280 -29.04 1.84 8.35
CA ASN A 280 -29.13 0.40 8.48
C ASN A 280 -27.95 -0.28 7.77
N LEU A 281 -27.04 -0.85 8.55
CA LEU A 281 -25.83 -1.52 8.05
C LEU A 281 -26.12 -2.86 7.37
N SER A 282 -27.24 -3.53 7.69
CA SER A 282 -27.64 -4.75 6.98
C SER A 282 -27.89 -4.48 5.49
N GLN A 283 -28.35 -3.28 5.12
CA GLN A 283 -28.59 -2.91 3.72
C GLN A 283 -27.30 -2.80 2.90
N TRP A 284 -26.16 -2.58 3.54
CA TRP A 284 -24.88 -2.45 2.83
C TRP A 284 -24.46 -3.77 2.18
N PHE A 285 -24.81 -4.93 2.77
CA PHE A 285 -24.57 -6.24 2.14
C PHE A 285 -25.34 -6.41 0.82
N GLU A 286 -26.43 -5.65 0.61
CA GLU A 286 -27.20 -5.58 -0.63
C GLU A 286 -26.73 -4.44 -1.56
N LYS A 287 -25.60 -3.79 -1.23
CA LYS A 287 -25.02 -2.62 -1.90
C LYS A 287 -25.93 -1.38 -1.87
N LEU A 288 -26.82 -1.30 -0.88
CA LEU A 288 -27.67 -0.14 -0.65
C LEU A 288 -27.06 0.72 0.46
N PHE A 289 -26.51 1.87 0.08
CA PHE A 289 -25.87 2.82 1.01
C PHE A 289 -26.79 4.01 1.28
N ALA A 290 -26.78 4.49 2.52
CA ALA A 290 -27.53 5.68 2.93
C ALA A 290 -26.90 6.97 2.37
N ALA A 291 -27.64 8.08 2.35
CA ALA A 291 -27.15 9.35 1.82
C ALA A 291 -25.83 9.81 2.47
N GLY A 292 -24.85 10.16 1.64
CA GLY A 292 -23.49 10.55 2.08
C GLY A 292 -22.55 9.37 2.36
N TRP A 293 -23.06 8.13 2.38
CA TRP A 293 -22.25 6.92 2.37
C TRP A 293 -22.13 6.38 0.96
N GLN A 294 -20.93 5.92 0.64
CA GLN A 294 -20.63 5.34 -0.66
C GLN A 294 -19.83 4.05 -0.46
N PRO A 295 -19.97 3.06 -1.35
CA PRO A 295 -19.09 1.90 -1.32
C PRO A 295 -17.65 2.39 -1.53
N ILE A 296 -16.72 1.82 -0.76
CA ILE A 296 -15.32 2.24 -0.80
C ILE A 296 -14.75 2.23 -2.23
N ASP A 297 -15.24 1.32 -3.09
CA ASP A 297 -14.81 1.15 -4.48
C ASP A 297 -15.16 2.33 -5.38
N GLU A 298 -16.22 3.09 -5.08
CA GLU A 298 -16.68 4.21 -5.91
C GLU A 298 -16.01 5.54 -5.53
N VAL A 299 -15.54 5.68 -4.29
CA VAL A 299 -14.91 6.94 -3.79
C VAL A 299 -13.42 7.03 -4.12
N LEU A 300 -12.80 5.92 -4.54
CA LEU A 300 -11.40 5.85 -5.01
C LEU A 300 -11.12 6.78 -6.19
N ASN A 301 -12.16 7.19 -6.93
CA ASN A 301 -12.01 7.94 -8.17
C ASN A 301 -11.99 9.46 -8.00
N SER A 302 -12.14 10.02 -6.80
CA SER A 302 -12.16 11.49 -6.69
C SER A 302 -11.42 12.12 -5.51
N GLN A 303 -11.37 11.56 -4.29
CA GLN A 303 -10.82 12.30 -3.13
C GLN A 303 -10.12 11.49 -2.02
N LEU A 304 -10.02 10.15 -2.14
CA LEU A 304 -9.53 9.29 -1.04
C LEU A 304 -8.24 8.49 -1.29
N GLY A 305 -7.70 8.45 -2.51
CA GLY A 305 -6.40 7.84 -2.80
C GLY A 305 -6.06 6.55 -2.02
N ASN A 306 -4.82 6.47 -1.53
CA ASN A 306 -4.21 5.28 -0.92
C ASN A 306 -4.72 4.84 0.46
N LEU A 307 -5.70 5.54 1.03
CA LEU A 307 -6.24 5.29 2.37
C LEU A 307 -6.98 3.93 2.46
N ALA A 308 -7.32 3.33 1.32
CA ALA A 308 -8.10 2.10 1.22
C ALA A 308 -7.27 0.80 1.26
N PHE A 309 -5.93 0.85 1.32
CA PHE A 309 -5.09 -0.35 1.17
C PHE A 309 -5.01 -1.21 2.45
N GLU A 310 -4.86 -0.60 3.64
CA GLU A 310 -4.83 -1.33 4.92
C GLU A 310 -6.23 -1.81 5.35
N PHE A 311 -7.28 -1.07 4.98
CA PHE A 311 -8.65 -1.40 5.38
C PHE A 311 -9.23 -2.63 4.67
N ARG A 312 -8.76 -2.93 3.46
CA ARG A 312 -9.25 -4.06 2.64
C ARG A 312 -8.68 -5.41 3.07
N SER A 313 -7.51 -5.46 3.72
CA SER A 313 -6.97 -6.71 4.27
C SER A 313 -7.92 -7.30 5.32
N PHE A 314 -8.65 -6.43 6.04
CA PHE A 314 -9.62 -6.84 7.03
C PHE A 314 -10.85 -7.53 6.42
N SER A 315 -11.43 -7.01 5.33
CA SER A 315 -12.63 -7.60 4.72
C SER A 315 -12.34 -8.86 3.90
N ALA A 316 -11.11 -9.04 3.41
CA ALA A 316 -10.70 -10.20 2.61
C ALA A 316 -10.68 -11.53 3.39
N THR A 317 -10.67 -11.47 4.73
CA THR A 317 -10.71 -12.66 5.61
C THR A 317 -12.12 -13.23 5.79
N SER A 318 -13.17 -12.53 5.37
CA SER A 318 -14.56 -12.98 5.49
C SER A 318 -15.24 -13.11 4.12
N LYS A 319 -15.94 -14.21 3.89
CA LYS A 319 -16.65 -14.48 2.61
C LYS A 319 -17.75 -13.46 2.27
N THR A 320 -18.10 -12.58 3.20
CA THR A 320 -19.24 -11.64 3.15
C THR A 320 -18.85 -10.33 3.85
N GLY A 321 -17.80 -9.67 3.37
CA GLY A 321 -17.37 -8.36 3.86
C GLY A 321 -17.92 -7.21 3.00
N VAL A 322 -18.34 -6.11 3.62
CA VAL A 322 -18.71 -4.86 2.91
C VAL A 322 -18.09 -3.65 3.59
N ASN A 323 -17.60 -2.71 2.78
CA ASN A 323 -16.94 -1.51 3.24
C ASN A 323 -17.67 -0.26 2.72
N GLY A 324 -17.94 0.69 3.60
CA GLY A 324 -18.52 1.98 3.25
C GLY A 324 -17.66 3.12 3.77
N VAL A 325 -17.69 4.23 3.04
CA VAL A 325 -16.98 5.45 3.41
C VAL A 325 -17.90 6.66 3.30
N LYS A 326 -17.68 7.61 4.20
CA LYS A 326 -18.31 8.93 4.18
C LYS A 326 -17.23 10.01 4.27
N LEU A 327 -17.26 10.94 3.33
CA LEU A 327 -16.44 12.15 3.38
C LEU A 327 -17.10 13.17 4.30
N ILE A 328 -16.31 13.73 5.20
CA ILE A 328 -16.73 14.71 6.20
C ILE A 328 -15.93 15.97 5.96
N ASP A 329 -16.61 17.07 5.63
CA ASP A 329 -16.00 18.39 5.57
C ASP A 329 -16.01 19.01 6.96
N LEU A 330 -14.83 19.36 7.50
CA LEU A 330 -14.69 20.04 8.80
C LEU A 330 -15.01 21.54 8.71
N GLY A 331 -15.28 22.05 7.51
CA GLY A 331 -15.65 23.41 7.24
C GLY A 331 -14.46 24.38 7.16
N VAL A 332 -14.74 25.58 6.67
CA VAL A 332 -13.72 26.61 6.35
C VAL A 332 -12.94 27.07 7.59
N GLN A 333 -13.56 27.05 8.77
CA GLN A 333 -12.94 27.49 10.03
C GLN A 333 -11.82 26.55 10.52
N LEU A 334 -11.87 25.28 10.12
CA LEU A 334 -10.85 24.27 10.39
C LEU A 334 -9.93 24.06 9.17
N GLY A 335 -9.78 25.09 8.34
CA GLY A 335 -8.87 25.11 7.20
C GLY A 335 -9.40 24.44 5.92
N GLY A 336 -10.71 24.15 5.84
CA GLY A 336 -11.31 23.47 4.69
C GLY A 336 -10.82 22.02 4.53
N GLN A 337 -10.36 21.42 5.63
CA GLN A 337 -9.91 20.04 5.65
C GLN A 337 -11.13 19.10 5.61
N SER A 338 -11.01 18.00 4.88
CA SER A 338 -11.97 16.91 4.95
C SER A 338 -11.34 15.67 5.58
N LEU A 339 -12.20 14.80 6.12
CA LEU A 339 -11.86 13.52 6.71
C LEU A 339 -12.67 12.42 6.03
N ALA A 340 -12.15 11.19 6.03
CA ALA A 340 -12.86 10.00 5.62
C ALA A 340 -13.24 9.20 6.85
N LEU A 341 -14.54 8.99 7.08
CA LEU A 341 -15.03 8.01 8.06
C LEU A 341 -15.31 6.70 7.33
N MET A 342 -14.61 5.64 7.70
CA MET A 342 -14.70 4.33 7.06
C MET A 342 -15.24 3.27 8.01
N LEU A 343 -16.17 2.46 7.51
CA LEU A 343 -16.73 1.29 8.20
C LEU A 343 -16.49 0.03 7.37
N ALA A 344 -15.93 -1.00 8.00
CA ALA A 344 -15.81 -2.35 7.44
C ALA A 344 -16.69 -3.30 8.25
N LEU A 345 -17.54 -4.04 7.55
CA LEU A 345 -18.48 -5.00 8.11
C LEU A 345 -18.12 -6.40 7.62
N SER A 346 -18.17 -7.38 8.50
CA SER A 346 -18.08 -8.80 8.13
C SER A 346 -19.11 -9.64 8.89
N GLN A 347 -19.88 -10.47 8.18
CA GLN A 347 -20.77 -11.44 8.83
C GLN A 347 -19.96 -12.63 9.37
N GLU A 348 -20.25 -13.03 10.60
CA GLU A 348 -19.66 -14.21 11.25
C GLU A 348 -20.71 -15.32 11.44
N GLU A 349 -20.26 -16.56 11.70
CA GLU A 349 -21.09 -17.78 11.78
C GLU A 349 -22.25 -17.69 12.81
N ASP A 350 -22.18 -16.77 13.77
CA ASP A 350 -23.14 -16.57 14.86
C ASP A 350 -24.25 -15.52 14.58
N LYS A 351 -24.47 -15.11 13.33
CA LYS A 351 -25.36 -13.96 12.97
C LYS A 351 -24.94 -12.63 13.62
N LYS A 352 -23.68 -12.53 14.02
CA LYS A 352 -23.07 -11.29 14.50
C LYS A 352 -22.37 -10.60 13.35
N THR A 353 -22.48 -9.28 13.30
CA THR A 353 -21.73 -8.45 12.38
C THR A 353 -20.55 -7.87 13.14
N ALA A 354 -19.33 -8.19 12.71
CA ALA A 354 -18.15 -7.51 13.21
C ALA A 354 -17.94 -6.20 12.46
N ILE A 355 -17.57 -5.16 13.20
CA ILE A 355 -17.47 -3.79 12.72
C ILE A 355 -16.10 -3.23 13.10
N ILE A 356 -15.43 -2.65 12.11
CA ILE A 356 -14.28 -1.77 12.31
C ILE A 356 -14.65 -0.37 11.83
N VAL A 357 -14.23 0.62 12.60
CA VAL A 357 -14.44 2.03 12.31
C VAL A 357 -13.10 2.76 12.34
N GLN A 358 -12.79 3.46 11.26
CA GLN A 358 -11.56 4.22 11.10
C GLN A 358 -11.84 5.64 10.61
N VAL A 359 -10.95 6.57 10.96
CA VAL A 359 -10.94 7.93 10.44
C VAL A 359 -9.60 8.22 9.79
N HIS A 360 -9.63 8.76 8.58
CA HIS A 360 -8.44 9.08 7.81
C HIS A 360 -8.46 10.55 7.36
N PRO A 361 -7.31 11.22 7.22
CA PRO A 361 -7.23 12.52 6.58
C PRO A 361 -7.49 12.36 5.08
N THR A 362 -7.98 13.41 4.41
CA THR A 362 -8.23 13.36 2.96
C THR A 362 -7.53 14.50 2.22
N GLY A 363 -7.57 14.44 0.89
CA GLY A 363 -6.86 15.38 0.03
C GLY A 363 -5.34 15.21 0.16
N ASN A 364 -4.62 16.32 0.39
CA ASN A 364 -3.16 16.33 0.48
C ASN A 364 -2.62 16.26 1.92
N ASN A 365 -3.50 16.08 2.92
CA ASN A 365 -3.09 16.03 4.33
C ASN A 365 -2.60 14.62 4.69
N LYS A 366 -1.41 14.53 5.29
CA LYS A 366 -0.77 13.25 5.67
C LYS A 366 -1.22 12.73 7.04
N TYR A 367 -1.64 13.64 7.92
CA TYR A 367 -1.98 13.34 9.30
C TYR A 367 -3.35 13.90 9.63
N LEU A 368 -4.03 13.27 10.58
CA LEU A 368 -5.25 13.80 11.17
C LEU A 368 -4.94 15.09 11.95
N PRO A 369 -5.92 16.00 12.05
CA PRO A 369 -5.83 17.10 13.00
C PRO A 369 -5.61 16.55 14.40
N PRO A 370 -4.68 17.10 15.21
CA PRO A 370 -4.50 16.66 16.59
C PRO A 370 -5.75 16.96 17.42
N ASN A 371 -6.01 16.14 18.43
CA ASN A 371 -7.19 16.21 19.32
C ASN A 371 -8.53 15.89 18.64
N LEU A 372 -8.52 15.34 17.42
CA LEU A 372 -9.72 14.76 16.81
C LEU A 372 -10.08 13.49 17.59
N LYS A 373 -11.30 13.42 18.10
CA LYS A 373 -11.78 12.26 18.86
C LYS A 373 -12.82 11.50 18.06
N ILE A 374 -12.70 10.18 18.04
CA ILE A 374 -13.75 9.26 17.63
C ILE A 374 -14.26 8.49 18.86
N MET A 375 -15.59 8.40 18.99
CA MET A 375 -16.25 7.72 20.10
C MET A 375 -17.31 6.75 19.58
N LEU A 376 -17.38 5.57 20.20
CA LEU A 376 -18.49 4.62 20.06
C LEU A 376 -19.46 4.85 21.22
N LEU A 377 -20.73 5.07 20.92
CA LEU A 377 -21.79 5.24 21.91
C LEU A 377 -22.88 4.19 21.75
N GLU A 378 -23.47 3.78 22.87
CA GLU A 378 -24.69 2.99 22.90
C GLU A 378 -25.64 3.59 23.93
N SER A 379 -26.85 3.97 23.50
CA SER A 379 -27.85 4.65 24.36
C SER A 379 -27.31 5.88 25.11
N GLY A 380 -26.39 6.62 24.48
CA GLY A 380 -25.75 7.82 25.06
C GLY A 380 -24.55 7.55 25.97
N ASN A 381 -24.22 6.29 26.26
CA ASN A 381 -23.01 5.92 27.01
C ASN A 381 -21.83 5.73 26.07
N ILE A 382 -20.67 6.31 26.39
CA ILE A 382 -19.43 6.12 25.63
C ILE A 382 -18.84 4.75 25.98
N LEU A 383 -18.73 3.87 24.98
CA LEU A 383 -18.16 2.53 25.10
C LEU A 383 -16.67 2.51 24.73
N GLN A 384 -16.27 3.32 23.77
CA GLN A 384 -14.87 3.48 23.34
C GLN A 384 -14.60 4.93 22.94
N GLN A 385 -13.37 5.39 23.14
CA GLN A 385 -12.92 6.71 22.70
C GLN A 385 -11.44 6.64 22.31
N ILE A 386 -11.10 7.20 21.16
CA ILE A 386 -9.73 7.36 20.67
C ILE A 386 -9.52 8.80 20.24
N GLU A 387 -8.35 9.36 20.55
CA GLU A 387 -7.97 10.75 20.24
C GLU A 387 -6.72 10.75 19.36
N SER A 388 -6.73 11.51 18.27
CA SER A 388 -5.60 11.66 17.38
C SER A 388 -4.51 12.57 17.96
N ARG A 389 -3.28 12.27 17.56
CA ARG A 389 -2.06 13.03 17.83
C ARG A 389 -1.53 13.60 16.52
N SER A 390 -0.55 14.50 16.62
CA SER A 390 -0.02 15.28 15.49
C SER A 390 0.54 14.48 14.30
N LEU A 391 0.85 13.19 14.51
CA LEU A 391 1.42 12.28 13.50
C LEU A 391 0.54 11.07 13.21
N ASP A 392 -0.67 11.02 13.74
CA ASP A 392 -1.57 9.90 13.46
C ASP A 392 -2.11 10.04 12.02
N CYS A 393 -1.69 9.14 11.14
CA CYS A 393 -2.18 9.05 9.76
C CYS A 393 -3.59 8.46 9.67
N TYR A 394 -4.06 7.78 10.72
CA TYR A 394 -5.45 7.41 10.95
C TYR A 394 -5.67 7.13 12.45
N ILE A 395 -6.93 7.08 12.88
CA ILE A 395 -7.32 6.55 14.18
C ILE A 395 -8.41 5.49 14.01
N GLN A 396 -8.41 4.48 14.88
CA GLN A 396 -9.30 3.33 14.79
C GLN A 396 -9.91 2.99 16.16
N LEU A 397 -11.20 2.70 16.19
CA LEU A 397 -11.85 2.07 17.35
C LEU A 397 -11.51 0.57 17.41
N ASN A 398 -11.38 0.01 18.61
CA ASN A 398 -11.20 -1.44 18.77
C ASN A 398 -12.38 -2.16 18.11
N ARG A 399 -12.07 -3.18 17.27
CA ARG A 399 -13.06 -4.03 16.60
C ARG A 399 -14.12 -4.48 17.60
N PHE A 400 -15.38 -4.29 17.26
CA PHE A 400 -16.52 -4.75 18.05
C PHE A 400 -17.47 -5.58 17.21
N LYS A 401 -18.42 -6.26 17.87
CA LYS A 401 -19.43 -7.10 17.24
C LYS A 401 -20.80 -6.72 17.76
N GLY A 402 -21.80 -6.72 16.89
CA GLY A 402 -23.19 -6.52 17.31
C GLY A 402 -24.14 -7.51 16.66
N LEU A 403 -25.28 -7.71 17.32
CA LEU A 403 -26.36 -8.58 16.86
C LEU A 403 -27.34 -7.77 15.99
N SER A 404 -28.05 -8.44 15.08
CA SER A 404 -29.11 -7.76 14.34
C SER A 404 -30.14 -7.15 15.30
N GLY A 405 -30.49 -5.89 15.07
CA GLY A 405 -31.37 -5.07 15.92
C GLY A 405 -30.64 -4.22 16.96
N THR A 406 -29.33 -4.35 17.14
CA THR A 406 -28.55 -3.43 18.00
C THR A 406 -28.39 -2.07 17.31
N SER A 407 -28.43 -0.99 18.09
CA SER A 407 -28.22 0.38 17.62
C SER A 407 -27.06 1.01 18.38
N PHE A 408 -26.20 1.71 17.67
CA PHE A 408 -25.04 2.41 18.23
C PHE A 408 -24.81 3.70 17.46
N SER A 409 -24.01 4.60 18.01
CA SER A 409 -23.65 5.85 17.37
C SER A 409 -22.13 6.00 17.30
N ILE A 410 -21.63 6.55 16.20
CA ILE A 410 -20.24 7.00 16.10
C ILE A 410 -20.25 8.52 16.18
N GLN A 411 -19.48 9.07 17.11
CA GLN A 411 -19.35 10.50 17.29
C GLN A 411 -17.93 10.94 16.98
N LEU A 412 -17.81 12.02 16.21
CA LEU A 412 -16.55 12.70 15.90
C LEU A 412 -16.57 14.10 16.50
N THR A 413 -15.48 14.47 17.18
CA THR A 413 -15.32 15.82 17.75
C THR A 413 -13.93 16.38 17.47
N LEU A 414 -13.86 17.64 17.07
CA LEU A 414 -12.61 18.40 16.93
C LEU A 414 -12.92 19.87 17.24
N ASP A 415 -12.32 20.42 18.31
CA ASP A 415 -12.64 21.76 18.80
C ASP A 415 -14.16 21.97 18.99
N ASN A 416 -14.78 22.79 18.14
CA ASN A 416 -16.21 23.09 18.15
C ASN A 416 -17.01 22.25 17.13
N PHE A 417 -16.34 21.43 16.32
CA PHE A 417 -16.97 20.51 15.39
C PHE A 417 -17.49 19.29 16.15
N LEU A 418 -18.76 18.95 15.92
CA LEU A 418 -19.41 17.76 16.44
C LEU A 418 -20.22 17.12 15.30
N MET A 419 -20.01 15.83 15.10
CA MET A 419 -20.76 15.03 14.15
C MET A 419 -21.11 13.69 14.79
N ILE A 420 -22.36 13.23 14.59
CA ILE A 420 -22.86 11.98 15.15
C ILE A 420 -23.58 11.23 14.02
N GLU A 421 -23.18 9.98 13.80
CA GLU A 421 -23.86 9.05 12.91
C GLU A 421 -24.51 7.95 13.73
N ASN A 422 -25.78 7.68 13.46
CA ASN A 422 -26.55 6.65 14.14
C ASN A 422 -26.67 5.42 13.25
N PHE A 423 -26.34 4.25 13.76
CA PHE A 423 -26.34 3.00 13.04
C PHE A 423 -27.28 1.98 13.68
N SER A 424 -27.86 1.12 12.86
CA SER A 424 -28.46 -0.15 13.26
C SER A 424 -27.83 -1.30 12.50
N ILE A 425 -27.68 -2.45 13.17
CA ILE A 425 -27.17 -3.69 12.57
C ILE A 425 -28.31 -4.55 12.06
#